data_AF-A0A8S3D1R8-F1
#
_entry.id   AF-A0A8S3D1R8-F1
#
_cell.length_a   1.000
_cell.length_b   1.000
_cell.length_c   1.000
_cell.angle_alpha   90.00
_cell.angle_beta   90.00
_cell.angle_gamma   90.00
#
_symmetry.space_group_name_H-M   'P 1'
#
loop_
_entity.id
_entity.type
_entity.pdbx_description
1 polymer ?
#
loop_
_entity_poly.entity_id
_entity_poly.type
_entity_poly.pdbx_seq_one_letter_code
_entity_poly.pdbx_strand_id
1 'polypeptide(L)' 'TDQLHGYLGILLSAFEEEGPRVLESFDLPGAAEYMSKCSNIVVMCGAAISTSAGILDFRSPGTELYS' A
#
# COMPACT_ATOMS: atom_id res chain seq x y z
N THR A 1 -8.90 -31.57 23.05
CA THR A 1 -9.57 -30.50 22.27
C THR A 1 -9.05 -29.13 22.65
N ASP A 2 -8.71 -28.87 23.92
CA ASP A 2 -8.18 -27.56 24.37
C ASP A 2 -6.79 -27.19 23.81
N GLN A 3 -5.88 -28.17 23.63
CA GLN A 3 -4.57 -27.91 23.04
C GLN A 3 -4.67 -27.44 21.57
N LEU A 4 -5.58 -27.99 20.77
CA LEU A 4 -5.68 -27.63 19.34
C LEU A 4 -6.18 -26.18 19.15
N HIS A 5 -7.07 -25.70 20.03
CA HIS A 5 -7.52 -24.31 20.02
C HIS A 5 -6.40 -23.32 20.38
N GLY A 6 -5.49 -23.69 21.30
CA GLY A 6 -4.33 -22.85 21.64
C GLY A 6 -3.35 -22.69 20.48
N TYR A 7 -3.14 -23.74 19.68
CA TYR A 7 -2.22 -23.71 18.55
C TYR A 7 -2.80 -22.90 17.39
N LEU A 8 -4.12 -23.02 17.15
CA LEU A 8 -4.81 -22.20 16.15
C LEU A 8 -4.79 -20.71 16.52
N GLY A 9 -4.95 -20.37 17.80
CA GLY A 9 -4.89 -18.99 18.29
C GLY A 9 -3.52 -18.34 18.10
N ILE A 10 -2.44 -19.07 18.40
CA ILE A 10 -1.05 -18.59 18.18
C ILE A 10 -0.77 -18.44 16.69
N LEU A 11 -1.20 -19.39 15.87
CA LEU A 11 -1.00 -19.36 14.42
C LEU A 11 -1.72 -18.16 13.78
N LEU A 12 -2.96 -17.87 14.18
CA LEU A 12 -3.68 -16.68 13.71
C LEU A 12 -3.01 -15.38 14.17
N SER A 13 -2.57 -15.29 15.44
CA SER A 13 -1.88 -14.09 15.92
C SER A 13 -0.55 -13.83 15.22
N ALA A 14 0.10 -14.86 14.68
CA ALA A 14 1.35 -14.72 13.94
C ALA A 14 1.16 -14.14 12.52
N PHE A 15 -0.08 -14.04 12.04
CA PHE A 15 -0.40 -13.52 10.70
C PHE A 15 -1.05 -12.11 10.73
N GLU A 16 -1.41 -11.59 11.88
CA GLU A 16 -2.00 -10.24 12.04
C GLU A 16 -1.12 -9.36 12.92
N GLU A 17 0.03 -8.93 12.39
CA GLU A 17 0.63 -7.66 12.83
C GLU A 17 0.01 -6.54 11.99
N GLU A 18 -1.21 -6.14 12.31
CA GLU A 18 -1.71 -4.85 11.84
C GLU A 18 -0.90 -3.77 12.55
N GLY A 19 -0.01 -3.12 11.79
CA GLY A 19 0.75 -1.97 12.28
C GLY A 19 -0.18 -0.88 12.84
N PRO A 20 0.31 -0.02 13.74
CA PRO A 20 -0.53 0.99 14.38
C PRO A 20 -1.21 1.88 13.33
N ARG A 21 -2.50 2.16 13.55
CA ARG A 21 -3.25 3.10 12.71
C ARG A 21 -2.67 4.51 12.88
N VAL A 22 -1.94 4.99 11.87
CA VAL A 22 -1.31 6.32 11.88
C VAL A 22 -2.13 7.39 11.16
N LEU A 23 -2.99 7.00 10.22
CA LEU A 23 -3.87 7.93 9.49
C LEU A 23 -5.22 8.05 10.20
N GLU A 24 -5.75 9.27 10.27
CA GLU A 24 -7.08 9.55 10.83
C GLU A 24 -8.20 8.97 9.96
N SER A 25 -7.99 8.93 8.64
CA SER A 25 -8.88 8.34 7.63
C SER A 25 -8.05 7.77 6.46
N PHE A 26 -8.59 6.75 5.77
CA PHE A 26 -7.95 6.12 4.61
C PHE A 26 -8.41 6.76 3.30
N ASP A 27 -8.22 8.07 3.21
CA ASP A 27 -8.56 8.90 2.06
C ASP A 27 -7.52 10.01 1.84
N LEU A 28 -7.69 10.79 0.78
CA LEU A 28 -6.78 11.89 0.44
C LEU A 28 -6.65 12.93 1.56
N PRO A 29 -7.74 13.41 2.20
CA PRO A 29 -7.64 14.30 3.35
C PRO A 29 -6.82 13.75 4.51
N GLY A 30 -7.06 12.50 4.92
CA GLY A 30 -6.33 11.88 6.02
C GLY A 30 -4.83 11.71 5.72
N ALA A 31 -4.49 11.34 4.48
CA ALA A 31 -3.11 11.29 4.03
C ALA A 31 -2.45 12.68 4.03
N ALA A 32 -3.14 13.70 3.50
CA ALA A 32 -2.61 15.07 3.42
C ALA A 32 -2.36 15.67 4.82
N GLU A 33 -3.26 15.44 5.76
CA GLU A 33 -3.08 15.88 7.14
C GLU A 33 -1.84 15.23 7.76
N TYR A 34 -1.67 13.92 7.62
CA TYR A 34 -0.51 13.22 8.16
C TYR A 34 0.80 13.70 7.51
N MET A 35 0.81 13.88 6.19
CA MET A 35 1.96 14.40 5.45
C MET A 35 2.41 15.78 5.94
N SER A 36 1.48 16.65 6.34
CA SER A 36 1.81 17.99 6.87
C SER A 36 2.65 17.97 8.15
N LYS A 37 2.65 16.84 8.88
CA LYS A 37 3.41 16.61 10.12
C LYS A 37 4.77 15.95 9.87
N CYS A 38 5.07 15.53 8.63
CA CYS A 38 6.29 14.81 8.26
C CYS A 38 7.37 15.77 7.73
N SER A 39 8.62 15.59 8.17
CA SER A 39 9.77 16.34 7.63
C SER A 39 10.49 15.62 6.48
N ASN A 40 10.28 14.32 6.32
CA ASN A 40 10.93 13.50 5.29
C ASN A 40 9.87 12.69 4.56
N ILE A 41 9.69 12.96 3.27
CA ILE A 41 8.70 12.30 2.42
C ILE A 41 9.44 11.59 1.29
N VAL A 42 9.29 10.26 1.22
CA VAL A 42 9.82 9.45 0.13
C VAL A 42 8.69 9.15 -0.84
N VAL A 43 8.93 9.42 -2.13
CA VAL A 43 7.96 9.13 -3.19
C VAL A 43 8.54 8.03 -4.08
N MET A 44 7.77 6.96 -4.27
CA MET A 44 8.09 5.88 -5.20
C MET A 44 7.22 6.04 -6.44
N CYS A 45 7.85 6.30 -7.58
CA CYS A 45 7.15 6.50 -8.85
C CYS A 45 7.41 5.32 -9.80
N GLY A 46 6.40 4.98 -10.61
CA GLY A 46 6.53 4.05 -11.74
C GLY A 46 6.30 4.74 -13.08
N ALA A 47 6.38 3.99 -14.19
CA ALA A 47 6.24 4.54 -15.55
C ALA A 47 4.91 5.28 -15.81
N ALA A 48 3.83 4.87 -15.12
CA ALA A 48 2.48 5.43 -15.32
C ALA A 48 2.38 6.94 -15.13
N ILE A 49 3.25 7.57 -14.32
CA ILE A 49 3.19 9.02 -14.10
C ILE A 49 3.50 9.83 -15.37
N SER A 50 4.23 9.24 -16.32
CA SER A 50 4.66 9.90 -17.56
C SER A 50 3.69 9.70 -18.72
N THR A 51 2.60 8.94 -18.53
CA THR A 51 1.57 8.69 -19.56
C THR A 51 0.89 9.97 -20.04
N SER A 52 0.66 10.91 -19.13
CA SER A 52 0.12 12.24 -19.46
C SER A 52 1.04 13.07 -20.38
N ALA A 53 2.34 12.75 -20.42
CA ALA A 53 3.32 13.35 -21.33
C ALA A 53 3.48 12.55 -22.64
N GLY A 54 2.65 11.53 -22.87
CA GLY A 54 2.69 10.67 -24.06
C GLY A 54 3.69 9.52 -23.98
N ILE A 55 4.39 9.33 -22.85
CA ILE A 55 5.26 8.17 -22.64
C ILE A 55 4.40 7.02 -22.10
N LEU A 56 4.24 5.98 -22.91
CA LEU A 56 3.43 4.83 -22.53
C LEU A 56 4.06 4.11 -21.34
N ASP A 57 3.21 3.65 -20.42
CA ASP A 57 3.64 2.70 -19.41
C ASP A 57 3.68 1.28 -19.98
N PHE A 58 4.28 0.40 -19.19
CA PHE A 58 4.57 -0.97 -19.57
C PHE A 58 3.38 -1.93 -19.62
N ARG A 59 2.39 -1.75 -18.74
CA ARG A 59 1.38 -2.79 -18.42
C ARG A 59 -0.04 -2.37 -18.76
N SER A 60 -0.25 -1.13 -19.18
CA SER A 60 -1.52 -0.66 -19.67
C SER A 60 -1.91 -1.40 -20.97
N PRO A 61 -3.12 -1.97 -21.06
CA PRO A 61 -3.59 -2.63 -22.28
C PRO A 61 -3.50 -1.71 -23.49
N GLY A 62 -3.15 -2.27 -24.65
CA GLY A 62 -3.08 -1.52 -25.91
C GLY A 62 -1.82 -0.65 -26.08
N THR A 63 -0.85 -0.71 -25.17
CA THR A 63 0.45 0.00 -25.30
C THR A 63 1.52 -0.80 -26.05
N GLU A 64 1.28 -2.08 -26.33
CA GLU A 64 2.18 -3.05 -26.99
C GLU A 64 3.60 -3.19 -26.38
N LEU A 65 3.90 -2.51 -25.27
CA LEU A 65 5.23 -2.47 -24.65
C LEU A 65 5.65 -3.78 -23.98
N TYR A 66 4.68 -4.63 -23.58
CA TYR A 66 4.91 -5.97 -23.03
C TYR A 66 3.94 -7.01 -23.61
N SER A 67 3.45 -6.82 -24.84
CA SER A 67 2.65 -7.83 -25.55
C SER A 67 3.53 -8.91 -26.19
#